data_AF-A0A1Z9M5E5-F1
#
_entry.id   AF-A0A1Z9M5E5-F1
#
_cell.length_a   1.000
_cell.length_b   1.000
_cell.length_c   1.000
_cell.angle_alpha   90.00
_cell.angle_beta   90.00
_cell.angle_gamma   90.00
#
_symmetry.space_group_name_H-M   'P 1'
#
loop_
_entity.id
_entity.type
_entity.pdbx_description
1 polymer ?
#
loop_
_entity_poly.entity_id
_entity_poly.type
_entity_poly.pdbx_seq_one_letter_code
_entity_poly.pdbx_strand_id
1 'polypeptide(L)'
;GYVYHMTCRGSRFKDGAMRNPAGQVFMKGRESSEWLAQNLRSTRNFIRKWGHMVQHDEYLKPIIPPKFDVAFVAYNCDANMLKELEPWCSKIYLDLSDSDCIGEYVKEEQPNTKYDLDERIKLYGHSKISELHDVCVEFDCQKLTPQNFQVIVNLSQMLQDSGEIGEMEYDIFKFFIKSLDTYEKELIVCES
;
A
#
# COMPACT_ATOMS: atom_id res chain seq x y z
N GLY A 1 -13.55 11.72 21.64
CA GLY A 1 -13.17 12.86 20.78
C GLY A 1 -14.11 12.90 19.60
N TYR A 2 -14.60 14.09 19.22
CA TYR A 2 -15.39 14.26 18.01
C TYR A 2 -14.43 14.22 16.81
N VAL A 3 -14.52 13.18 15.98
CA VAL A 3 -13.76 13.11 14.73
C VAL A 3 -14.48 13.99 13.71
N TYR A 4 -13.90 15.15 13.38
CA TYR A 4 -14.38 15.98 12.29
C TYR A 4 -14.08 15.29 10.96
N HIS A 5 -15.12 14.86 10.25
CA HIS A 5 -15.00 14.44 8.86
C HIS A 5 -14.88 15.70 7.99
N MET A 6 -13.66 16.19 7.76
CA MET A 6 -13.43 17.30 6.83
C MET A 6 -13.79 16.82 5.42
N THR A 7 -15.00 17.17 4.96
CA THR A 7 -15.40 16.95 3.56
C THR A 7 -15.26 18.26 2.82
N CYS A 8 -14.07 18.51 2.27
CA CYS A 8 -13.85 19.57 1.29
C CYS A 8 -14.52 19.16 -0.02
N ARG A 9 -15.82 19.41 -0.16
CA ARG A 9 -16.65 19.07 -1.34
C ARG A 9 -16.46 20.03 -2.53
N GLY A 10 -15.46 20.90 -2.50
CA GLY A 10 -15.27 21.97 -3.49
C GLY A 10 -14.97 21.50 -4.91
N SER A 11 -14.39 20.31 -5.09
CA SER A 11 -14.00 19.78 -6.40
C SER A 11 -14.56 18.40 -6.71
N ARG A 12 -15.37 17.79 -5.81
CA ARG A 12 -15.78 16.38 -5.97
C ARG A 12 -16.61 16.14 -7.21
N PHE A 13 -17.55 17.02 -7.50
CA PHE A 13 -18.48 16.83 -8.61
C PHE A 13 -18.10 17.71 -9.79
N LYS A 14 -18.27 17.19 -11.01
CA LYS A 14 -18.14 18.00 -12.22
C LYS A 14 -19.16 19.13 -12.23
N ASP A 15 -18.83 20.21 -12.92
CA ASP A 15 -19.80 21.27 -13.17
C ASP A 15 -21.01 20.70 -13.95
N GLY A 16 -22.22 21.10 -13.54
CA GLY A 16 -23.47 20.55 -14.07
C GLY A 16 -23.78 19.10 -13.66
N ALA A 17 -23.03 18.49 -12.74
CA ALA A 17 -23.32 17.13 -12.27
C ALA A 17 -24.72 17.05 -11.64
N MET A 18 -25.58 16.18 -12.18
CA MET A 18 -26.91 15.97 -11.63
C MET A 18 -26.84 15.49 -10.18
N ARG A 19 -27.73 16.04 -9.34
CA ARG A 19 -28.01 15.45 -8.02
C ARG A 19 -28.55 14.05 -8.26
N ASN A 20 -28.00 13.08 -7.56
CA ASN A 20 -28.41 11.69 -7.63
C ASN A 20 -29.90 11.56 -7.24
N PRO A 21 -30.83 11.41 -8.20
CA PRO A 21 -32.27 11.46 -7.91
C PRO A 21 -32.74 10.16 -7.25
N ALA A 22 -32.01 9.07 -7.45
CA ALA A 22 -32.39 7.71 -7.06
C ALA A 22 -31.70 7.22 -5.78
N GLY A 23 -30.89 8.06 -5.12
CA GLY A 23 -30.19 7.68 -3.88
C GLY A 23 -29.13 6.59 -4.06
N GLN A 24 -28.71 6.28 -5.30
CA GLN A 24 -27.70 5.27 -5.60
C GLN A 24 -26.32 5.63 -5.03
N VAL A 25 -25.60 4.69 -4.45
CA VAL A 25 -24.31 4.97 -3.77
C VAL A 25 -23.24 5.49 -4.76
N PHE A 26 -23.31 5.09 -6.03
CA PHE A 26 -22.37 5.48 -7.08
C PHE A 26 -23.08 5.91 -8.37
N MET A 27 -22.61 6.99 -8.99
CA MET A 27 -23.04 7.43 -10.32
C MET A 27 -21.81 7.67 -11.19
N LYS A 28 -21.61 6.82 -12.21
CA LYS A 28 -20.45 6.89 -13.11
C LYS A 28 -20.42 8.25 -13.83
N GLY A 29 -19.27 8.93 -13.79
CA GLY A 29 -19.04 10.19 -14.50
C GLY A 29 -19.46 11.45 -13.74
N ARG A 30 -19.92 11.32 -12.49
CA ARG A 30 -20.31 12.44 -11.63
C ARG A 30 -19.10 13.11 -10.97
N GLU A 31 -18.12 12.31 -10.57
CA GLU A 31 -16.90 12.79 -9.95
C GLU A 31 -15.97 13.50 -10.95
N SER A 32 -15.32 14.58 -10.53
CA SER A 32 -14.29 15.24 -11.34
C SER A 32 -13.03 14.36 -11.44
N SER A 33 -12.27 14.53 -12.52
CA SER A 33 -10.97 13.84 -12.70
C SER A 33 -9.97 14.25 -11.63
N GLU A 34 -9.95 15.53 -11.26
CA GLU A 34 -9.11 16.06 -10.18
C GLU A 34 -9.37 15.36 -8.85
N TRP A 35 -10.65 15.19 -8.48
CA TRP A 35 -11.03 14.54 -7.23
C TRP A 35 -10.65 13.06 -7.21
N LEU A 36 -10.83 12.35 -8.33
CA LEU A 36 -10.40 10.95 -8.45
C LEU A 36 -8.88 10.81 -8.34
N ALA A 37 -8.12 11.67 -9.02
CA ALA A 37 -6.67 11.69 -8.94
C ALA A 37 -6.17 12.01 -7.52
N GLN A 38 -6.79 13.00 -6.86
CA GLN A 38 -6.48 13.36 -5.49
C GLN A 38 -6.73 12.20 -4.52
N ASN A 39 -7.86 11.48 -4.65
CA ASN A 39 -8.15 10.33 -3.79
C ASN A 39 -7.18 9.20 -4.01
N LEU A 40 -6.87 8.86 -5.26
CA LEU A 40 -5.90 7.81 -5.56
C LEU A 40 -4.55 8.16 -4.92
N ARG A 41 -4.10 9.41 -5.07
CA ARG A 41 -2.88 9.91 -4.43
C ARG A 41 -2.95 9.82 -2.91
N SER A 42 -4.02 10.28 -2.27
CA SER A 42 -4.13 10.24 -0.81
C SER A 42 -4.19 8.81 -0.27
N THR A 43 -4.89 7.92 -0.95
CA THR A 43 -4.99 6.50 -0.57
C THR A 43 -3.63 5.83 -0.64
N ARG A 44 -2.88 6.03 -1.72
CA ARG A 44 -1.53 5.46 -1.87
C ARG A 44 -0.57 5.95 -0.79
N ASN A 45 -0.57 7.25 -0.50
CA ASN A 45 0.26 7.80 0.58
C ASN A 45 -0.17 7.31 1.97
N PHE A 46 -1.48 7.10 2.19
CA PHE A 46 -1.97 6.50 3.42
C PHE A 46 -1.43 5.07 3.59
N ILE A 47 -1.51 4.25 2.53
CA ILE A 47 -0.98 2.88 2.54
C ILE A 47 0.54 2.89 2.75
N ARG A 48 1.31 3.77 2.10
CA ARG A 48 2.77 3.87 2.35
C ARG A 48 3.12 4.12 3.81
N LYS A 49 2.33 4.98 4.46
CA LYS A 49 2.51 5.29 5.88
C LYS A 49 2.15 4.10 6.77
N TRP A 50 0.97 3.52 6.56
CA TRP A 50 0.35 2.61 7.53
C TRP A 50 0.43 1.13 7.16
N GLY A 51 0.67 0.79 5.90
CA GLY A 51 0.69 -0.59 5.39
C GLY A 51 -0.69 -1.26 5.31
N HIS A 52 -1.77 -0.51 5.52
CA HIS A 52 -3.15 -1.02 5.46
C HIS A 52 -4.12 0.07 4.98
N MET A 53 -5.35 -0.33 4.66
CA MET A 53 -6.45 0.60 4.34
C MET A 53 -7.13 1.11 5.62
N VAL A 54 -7.79 2.27 5.57
CA VAL A 54 -8.52 2.82 6.73
C VAL A 54 -9.54 1.80 7.26
N GLN A 55 -9.43 1.45 8.53
CA GLN A 55 -10.31 0.50 9.22
C GLN A 55 -11.06 1.20 10.37
N HIS A 56 -12.29 0.75 10.61
CA HIS A 56 -13.12 1.24 11.72
C HIS A 56 -13.84 0.08 12.41
N ASP A 57 -14.12 0.24 13.70
CA ASP A 57 -14.99 -0.66 14.45
C ASP A 57 -16.48 -0.41 14.17
N GLU A 58 -17.35 -1.21 14.78
CA GLU A 58 -18.82 -1.07 14.69
C GLU A 58 -19.34 0.31 15.13
N TYR A 59 -18.56 1.04 15.93
CA TYR A 59 -18.86 2.37 16.43
C TYR A 59 -18.14 3.49 15.63
N LEU A 60 -17.60 3.17 14.45
CA LEU A 60 -16.85 4.08 13.58
C LEU A 60 -15.59 4.68 14.22
N LYS A 61 -15.04 4.03 15.25
CA LYS A 61 -13.75 4.42 15.81
C LYS A 61 -12.63 3.83 14.96
N PRO A 62 -11.54 4.57 14.73
CA PRO A 62 -10.43 4.06 13.94
C PRO A 62 -9.77 2.86 14.62
N ILE A 63 -9.47 1.83 13.84
CA ILE A 63 -8.63 0.72 14.23
C ILE A 63 -7.25 0.96 13.60
N ILE A 64 -6.19 0.82 14.40
CA ILE A 64 -4.81 0.97 13.94
C ILE A 64 -4.13 -0.41 14.02
N PRO A 65 -4.12 -1.18 12.91
CA PRO A 65 -3.28 -2.36 12.77
C PRO A 65 -1.79 -2.06 13.01
N PRO A 66 -0.99 -3.06 13.45
CA PRO A 66 0.45 -2.92 13.60
C PRO A 66 1.15 -2.58 12.29
N LYS A 67 2.16 -1.71 12.34
CA LYS A 67 3.01 -1.42 11.19
C LYS A 67 4.31 -2.22 11.29
N PHE A 68 4.50 -3.17 10.38
CA PHE A 68 5.74 -3.94 10.26
C PHE A 68 6.68 -3.35 9.21
N ASP A 69 7.99 -3.64 9.36
CA ASP A 69 8.97 -3.46 8.29
C ASP A 69 8.90 -4.63 7.30
N VAL A 70 8.26 -4.39 6.16
CA VAL A 70 7.97 -5.42 5.16
C VAL A 70 8.76 -5.13 3.90
N ALA A 71 9.56 -6.09 3.45
CA ALA A 71 10.17 -6.09 2.13
C ALA A 71 9.46 -7.06 1.18
N PHE A 72 9.27 -6.64 -0.06
CA PHE A 72 8.82 -7.53 -1.14
C PHE A 72 9.99 -7.90 -2.03
N VAL A 73 10.12 -9.19 -2.34
CA VAL A 73 10.97 -9.68 -3.42
C VAL A 73 10.03 -10.17 -4.51
N ALA A 74 9.85 -9.32 -5.52
CA ALA A 74 8.85 -9.49 -6.55
C ALA A 74 9.54 -9.86 -7.87
N TYR A 75 9.29 -11.07 -8.34
CA TYR A 75 9.82 -11.56 -9.61
C TYR A 75 8.85 -11.25 -10.76
N ASN A 76 9.38 -11.01 -11.97
CA ASN A 76 8.62 -10.75 -13.19
C ASN A 76 7.62 -9.59 -13.04
N CYS A 77 8.07 -8.45 -12.50
CA CYS A 77 7.19 -7.34 -12.14
C CYS A 77 7.12 -6.30 -13.26
N ASP A 78 5.94 -6.12 -13.86
CA ASP A 78 5.72 -5.04 -14.83
C ASP A 78 5.43 -3.69 -14.15
N ALA A 79 5.42 -2.61 -14.95
CA ALA A 79 5.18 -1.26 -14.43
C ALA A 79 3.83 -1.08 -13.71
N ASN A 80 2.79 -1.79 -14.15
CA ASN A 80 1.47 -1.71 -13.54
C ASN A 80 1.44 -2.45 -12.20
N MET A 81 2.05 -3.62 -12.14
CA MET A 81 2.21 -4.40 -10.92
C MET A 81 3.04 -3.64 -9.89
N LEU A 82 4.15 -3.02 -10.31
CA LEU A 82 4.98 -2.19 -9.42
C LEU A 82 4.16 -1.05 -8.80
N LYS A 83 3.34 -0.39 -9.61
CA LYS A 83 2.44 0.67 -9.14
C LYS A 83 1.46 0.17 -8.09
N GLU A 84 0.93 -1.04 -8.23
CA GLU A 84 0.00 -1.62 -7.27
C GLU A 84 0.69 -2.10 -5.98
N LEU A 85 1.90 -2.64 -6.09
CA LEU A 85 2.63 -3.29 -4.99
C LEU A 85 3.44 -2.33 -4.11
N GLU A 86 4.15 -1.36 -4.70
CA GLU A 86 5.07 -0.48 -3.98
C GLU A 86 4.45 0.21 -2.75
N PRO A 87 3.18 0.68 -2.78
CA PRO A 87 2.58 1.31 -1.61
C PRO A 87 2.50 0.40 -0.38
N TRP A 88 2.43 -0.91 -0.54
CA TRP A 88 2.14 -1.88 0.53
C TRP A 88 3.37 -2.37 1.31
N CYS A 89 4.58 -2.02 0.88
CA CYS A 89 5.82 -2.47 1.52
C CYS A 89 6.67 -1.27 2.00
N SER A 90 7.65 -1.53 2.85
CA SER A 90 8.71 -0.57 3.17
C SER A 90 9.69 -0.44 2.01
N LYS A 91 10.08 -1.58 1.44
CA LYS A 91 10.95 -1.67 0.25
C LYS A 91 10.49 -2.79 -0.68
N ILE A 92 10.68 -2.61 -1.97
CA ILE A 92 10.46 -3.62 -3.00
C ILE A 92 11.76 -3.86 -3.76
N TYR A 93 12.09 -5.14 -3.96
CA TYR A 93 13.27 -5.61 -4.66
C TYR A 93 12.83 -6.31 -5.95
N LEU A 94 13.35 -5.84 -7.08
CA LEU A 94 12.96 -6.24 -8.43
C LEU A 94 14.15 -6.78 -9.23
N ASP A 95 13.87 -7.44 -10.35
CA ASP A 95 14.89 -7.94 -11.26
C ASP A 95 15.58 -6.83 -12.05
N LEU A 96 16.83 -7.08 -12.46
CA LEU A 96 17.55 -6.28 -13.45
C LEU A 96 16.77 -6.15 -14.76
N SER A 97 16.01 -7.18 -15.16
CA SER A 97 15.12 -7.11 -16.34
C SER A 97 14.04 -6.03 -16.22
N ASP A 98 13.72 -5.61 -14.99
CA ASP A 98 12.65 -4.66 -14.70
C ASP A 98 13.20 -3.22 -14.53
N SER A 99 14.50 -3.00 -14.77
CA SER A 99 15.16 -1.70 -14.54
C SER A 99 14.55 -0.53 -15.34
N ASP A 100 14.08 -0.78 -16.57
CA ASP A 100 13.43 0.25 -17.39
C ASP A 100 12.06 0.68 -16.80
N CYS A 101 11.31 -0.25 -16.18
CA CYS A 101 10.00 0.06 -15.61
C CYS A 101 10.09 0.90 -14.32
N ILE A 102 11.20 0.77 -13.58
CA ILE A 102 11.47 1.54 -12.36
C ILE A 102 11.61 3.02 -12.68
N GLY A 103 12.41 3.37 -13.69
CA GLY A 103 12.70 4.76 -14.03
C GLY A 103 11.44 5.54 -14.44
N GLU A 104 10.58 4.92 -15.23
CA GLU A 104 9.29 5.51 -15.63
C GLU A 104 8.36 5.67 -14.42
N TYR A 105 8.22 4.63 -13.60
CA TYR A 105 7.37 4.68 -12.41
C TYR A 105 7.81 5.76 -11.41
N VAL A 106 9.10 5.85 -11.10
CA VAL A 106 9.64 6.88 -10.19
C VAL A 106 9.33 8.28 -10.72
N LYS A 107 9.58 8.51 -12.02
CA LYS A 107 9.32 9.82 -12.64
C LYS A 107 7.85 10.25 -12.57
N GLU A 108 6.93 9.31 -12.72
CA GLU A 108 5.49 9.58 -12.66
C GLU A 108 4.95 9.73 -11.23
N GLU A 109 5.41 8.88 -10.30
CA GLU A 109 4.83 8.76 -8.97
C GLU A 109 5.52 9.68 -7.95
N GLN A 110 6.82 9.99 -8.09
CA GLN A 110 7.57 10.81 -7.13
C GLN A 110 6.92 12.18 -6.84
N PRO A 111 6.38 12.93 -7.83
CA PRO A 111 5.68 14.20 -7.56
C PRO A 111 4.41 14.04 -6.70
N ASN A 112 3.88 12.83 -6.59
CA ASN A 112 2.67 12.50 -5.86
C ASN A 112 2.93 11.98 -4.44
N THR A 113 4.19 11.85 -4.03
CA THR A 113 4.58 11.29 -2.73
C THR A 113 5.73 12.08 -2.10
N LYS A 114 5.76 12.14 -0.77
CA LYS A 114 6.91 12.68 -0.02
C LYS A 114 7.95 11.61 0.31
N TYR A 115 7.58 10.34 0.14
CA TYR A 115 8.50 9.22 0.30
C TYR A 115 9.47 9.21 -0.88
N ASP A 116 10.75 9.02 -0.58
CA ASP A 116 11.77 8.82 -1.60
C ASP A 116 11.58 7.44 -2.25
N LEU A 117 11.21 7.40 -3.53
CA LEU A 117 10.98 6.15 -4.24
C LEU A 117 12.30 5.47 -4.63
N ASP A 118 13.39 6.22 -4.80
CA ASP A 118 14.71 5.65 -5.07
C ASP A 118 15.25 4.90 -3.84
N GLU A 119 14.84 5.28 -2.63
CA GLU A 119 15.13 4.53 -1.40
C GLU A 119 14.26 3.28 -1.20
N ARG A 120 13.04 3.29 -1.77
CA ARG A 120 12.04 2.22 -1.60
C ARG A 120 12.13 1.13 -2.65
N ILE A 121 12.51 1.47 -3.88
CA ILE A 121 12.61 0.52 -4.99
C ILE A 121 14.08 0.19 -5.19
N LYS A 122 14.42 -1.09 -5.09
CA LYS A 122 15.77 -1.59 -5.23
C LYS A 122 15.79 -2.71 -6.26
N LEU A 123 16.95 -2.91 -6.88
CA LEU A 123 17.21 -4.10 -7.67
C LEU A 123 17.74 -5.18 -6.73
N TYR A 124 17.24 -6.42 -6.85
CA TYR A 124 17.80 -7.52 -6.11
C TYR A 124 19.23 -7.77 -6.60
N GLY A 125 20.16 -7.87 -5.66
CA GLY A 125 21.54 -8.25 -5.92
C GLY A 125 21.80 -9.69 -5.48
N HIS A 126 23.05 -9.98 -5.10
CA HIS A 126 23.40 -11.26 -4.46
C HIS A 126 23.10 -11.30 -2.95
N SER A 127 22.51 -10.24 -2.40
CA SER A 127 22.24 -10.11 -0.98
C SER A 127 21.01 -10.93 -0.58
N LYS A 128 21.08 -11.61 0.57
CA LYS A 128 19.90 -12.22 1.19
C LYS A 128 18.99 -11.14 1.76
N ILE A 129 17.96 -10.78 1.02
CA ILE A 129 17.01 -9.72 1.40
C ILE A 129 16.28 -10.06 2.70
N SER A 130 16.04 -11.35 2.95
CA SER A 130 15.44 -11.89 4.18
C SER A 130 16.21 -11.56 5.46
N GLU A 131 17.47 -11.11 5.39
CA GLU A 131 18.26 -10.73 6.56
C GLU A 131 18.21 -9.21 6.86
N LEU A 132 17.76 -8.40 5.90
CA LEU A 132 17.78 -6.92 5.93
C LEU A 132 16.51 -6.30 6.53
N HIS A 133 15.43 -7.07 6.59
CA HIS A 133 14.10 -6.62 7.01
C HIS A 133 13.50 -7.60 8.02
N ASP A 134 12.52 -7.14 8.79
CA ASP A 134 11.84 -7.97 9.80
C ASP A 134 10.95 -9.02 9.14
N VAL A 135 10.25 -8.61 8.08
CA VAL A 135 9.42 -9.50 7.26
C VAL A 135 9.81 -9.34 5.80
N CYS A 136 10.13 -10.44 5.15
CA CYS A 136 10.40 -10.50 3.72
C CYS A 136 9.37 -11.41 3.06
N VAL A 137 8.70 -10.93 2.00
CA VAL A 137 7.69 -11.66 1.25
C VAL A 137 8.18 -11.83 -0.18
N GLU A 138 8.45 -13.07 -0.57
CA GLU A 138 8.88 -13.40 -1.92
C GLU A 138 7.73 -14.00 -2.73
N PHE A 139 7.53 -13.54 -3.96
CA PHE A 139 6.47 -14.04 -4.84
C PHE A 139 6.73 -13.71 -6.31
N ASP A 140 6.10 -14.48 -7.19
CA ASP A 140 6.11 -14.27 -8.63
C ASP A 140 4.88 -13.45 -9.05
N CYS A 141 5.09 -12.25 -9.60
CA CYS A 141 4.01 -11.35 -9.97
C CYS A 141 3.12 -11.89 -11.09
N GLN A 142 3.60 -12.81 -11.92
CA GLN A 142 2.77 -13.46 -12.94
C GLN A 142 1.69 -14.38 -12.35
N LYS A 143 1.84 -14.78 -11.09
CA LYS A 143 0.85 -15.60 -10.36
C LYS A 143 -0.09 -14.75 -9.50
N LEU A 144 0.06 -13.42 -9.49
CA LEU A 144 -0.84 -12.54 -8.77
C LEU A 144 -2.23 -12.57 -9.41
N THR A 145 -3.23 -12.71 -8.54
CA THR A 145 -4.65 -12.66 -8.87
C THR A 145 -5.33 -11.67 -7.93
N PRO A 146 -6.49 -11.09 -8.29
CA PRO A 146 -7.22 -10.21 -7.38
C PRO A 146 -7.58 -10.87 -6.03
N GLN A 147 -7.71 -12.19 -6.01
CA GLN A 147 -8.00 -12.98 -4.82
C GLN A 147 -6.78 -13.06 -3.90
N ASN A 148 -5.61 -13.45 -4.41
CA ASN A 148 -4.41 -13.57 -3.57
C ASN A 148 -3.77 -12.22 -3.24
N PHE A 149 -4.06 -11.16 -4.00
CA PHE A 149 -3.70 -9.80 -3.62
C PHE A 149 -4.31 -9.38 -2.28
N GLN A 150 -5.44 -10.00 -1.86
CA GLN A 150 -6.01 -9.74 -0.54
C GLN A 150 -5.09 -10.14 0.62
N VAL A 151 -4.12 -11.03 0.38
CA VAL A 151 -3.07 -11.37 1.36
C VAL A 151 -2.18 -10.15 1.63
N ILE A 152 -1.77 -9.46 0.58
CA ILE A 152 -0.99 -8.21 0.69
C ILE A 152 -1.79 -7.13 1.40
N VAL A 153 -3.07 -6.97 1.03
CA VAL A 153 -3.98 -5.97 1.60
C VAL A 153 -4.16 -6.15 3.11
N ASN A 154 -4.25 -7.41 3.56
CA ASN A 154 -4.50 -7.76 4.96
C ASN A 154 -3.25 -8.23 5.70
N LEU A 155 -2.06 -8.02 5.14
CA LEU A 155 -0.81 -8.58 5.63
C LEU A 155 -0.55 -8.23 7.10
N SER A 156 -0.77 -6.98 7.49
CA SER A 156 -0.61 -6.52 8.88
C SER A 156 -1.47 -7.34 9.85
N GLN A 157 -2.73 -7.59 9.50
CA GLN A 157 -3.67 -8.32 10.34
C GLN A 157 -3.33 -9.82 10.38
N MET A 158 -2.93 -10.39 9.24
CA MET A 158 -2.48 -11.78 9.16
C MET A 158 -1.23 -12.05 10.03
N LEU A 159 -0.25 -11.14 10.00
CA LEU A 159 0.96 -11.26 10.82
C LEU A 159 0.66 -11.05 12.32
N GLN A 160 -0.29 -10.17 12.65
CA GLN A 160 -0.73 -9.98 14.03
C GLN A 160 -1.42 -11.22 14.61
N ASP A 161 -2.27 -11.87 13.82
CA ASP A 161 -3.09 -13.00 14.29
C ASP A 161 -2.35 -14.34 14.26
N SER A 162 -1.43 -14.54 13.31
CA SER A 162 -0.81 -15.86 13.06
C SER A 162 0.64 -15.80 12.58
N GLY A 163 1.33 -14.66 12.71
CA GLY A 163 2.74 -14.54 12.37
C GLY A 163 3.62 -15.30 13.37
N GLU A 164 4.49 -16.17 12.85
CA GLU A 164 5.50 -16.88 13.64
C GLU A 164 6.89 -16.64 13.05
N ILE A 165 7.90 -16.54 13.90
CA ILE A 165 9.30 -16.38 13.46
C ILE A 165 9.74 -17.64 12.72
N GLY A 166 10.28 -17.49 11.52
CA GLY A 166 10.72 -18.58 10.67
C GLY A 166 10.35 -18.37 9.20
N GLU A 167 10.24 -19.49 8.48
CA GLU A 167 9.79 -19.52 7.09
C GLU A 167 8.40 -20.13 7.01
N MET A 168 7.50 -19.49 6.26
CA MET A 168 6.19 -20.05 5.95
C MET A 168 5.82 -19.78 4.49
N GLU A 169 5.00 -20.66 3.92
CA GLU A 169 4.45 -20.49 2.58
C GLU A 169 2.93 -20.43 2.67
N TYR A 170 2.34 -19.46 1.96
CA TYR A 170 0.90 -19.31 1.84
C TYR A 170 0.53 -18.88 0.42
N ASP A 171 -0.20 -19.74 -0.28
CA ASP A 171 -0.53 -19.58 -1.70
C ASP A 171 0.73 -19.37 -2.57
N ILE A 172 0.92 -18.19 -3.15
CA ILE A 172 2.08 -17.86 -3.99
C ILE A 172 3.22 -17.17 -3.20
N PHE A 173 2.99 -16.88 -1.93
CA PHE A 173 3.86 -16.06 -1.11
C PHE A 173 4.72 -16.92 -0.20
N LYS A 174 6.02 -16.68 -0.24
CA LYS A 174 6.97 -17.22 0.73
C LYS A 174 7.37 -16.11 1.71
N PHE A 175 7.07 -16.31 2.98
CA PHE A 175 7.37 -15.38 4.05
C PHE A 175 8.62 -15.83 4.80
N PHE A 176 9.51 -14.88 5.04
CA PHE A 176 10.64 -14.99 5.96
C PHE A 176 10.42 -13.96 7.06
N ILE A 177 10.10 -14.44 8.26
CA ILE A 177 9.78 -13.60 9.42
C ILE A 177 10.95 -13.73 10.40
N LYS A 178 11.73 -12.66 10.49
CA LYS A 178 12.86 -12.54 11.41
C LYS A 178 12.41 -11.98 12.77
N SER A 179 11.54 -10.99 12.75
CA SER A 179 10.91 -10.38 13.92
C SER A 179 9.52 -9.85 13.56
N LEU A 180 8.73 -9.54 14.58
CA LEU A 180 7.39 -8.95 14.46
C LEU A 180 7.34 -7.65 15.27
N ASP A 181 8.41 -6.86 15.17
CA ASP A 181 8.48 -5.54 15.80
C ASP A 181 7.54 -4.57 15.08
N THR A 182 6.95 -3.64 15.84
CA THR A 182 5.89 -2.76 15.35
C THR A 182 6.29 -1.30 15.48
N TYR A 183 6.01 -0.51 14.44
CA TYR A 183 6.55 0.85 14.25
C TYR A 183 5.46 1.92 14.18
N GLU A 184 4.18 1.59 14.39
CA GLU A 184 3.05 2.52 14.25
C GLU A 184 3.14 3.73 15.19
N LYS A 185 3.79 3.58 16.35
CA LYS A 185 3.96 4.67 17.32
C LYS A 185 4.88 5.78 16.83
N GLU A 186 5.88 5.44 16.03
CA GLU A 186 6.84 6.40 15.46
C GLU A 186 6.21 7.25 14.35
N LEU A 187 5.12 6.77 13.76
CA LEU A 187 4.39 7.45 12.70
C LEU A 187 3.50 8.61 13.19
N ILE A 188 3.28 8.71 14.50
CA ILE A 188 2.44 9.72 15.13
C ILE A 188 3.35 10.80 15.72
N VAL A 189 3.56 11.86 14.95
CA VAL A 189 4.26 13.05 15.44
C VAL A 189 3.24 13.97 16.10
N CYS A 190 3.27 14.06 17.42
CA CYS A 190 2.59 15.10 18.17
C CYS A 190 3.58 16.24 18.41
N GLU A 191 3.69 17.18 17.47
CA GLU A 191 4.32 18.47 17.77
C GLU A 191 3.38 19.24 18.71
N SER A 192 3.85 19.49 19.93
CA SER A 192 3.16 20.27 20.97
C SER A 192 3.41 21.77 20.83
#